data_AF-A0A2X4U5C8-F1
#
_entry.id   AF-A0A2X4U5C8-F1
#
_cell.length_a   1.000
_cell.length_b   1.000
_cell.length_c   1.000
_cell.angle_alpha   90.00
_cell.angle_beta   90.00
_cell.angle_gamma   90.00
#
_symmetry.space_group_name_H-M   'P 1'
#
loop_
_entity.id
_entity.type
_entity.pdbx_description
1 polymer ?
#
loop_
_entity_poly.entity_id
_entity_poly.type
_entity_poly.pdbx_seq_one_letter_code
_entity_poly.pdbx_strand_id
1 'polypeptide(L)'
;MESASNSRRTPRRIDPALEVQTEPQELVPRRRPTQERSRRKFDALLAASRELLTEVGFESFTCEEVAARADVPIGTLYQFFANKYVIVCELNRQDLVGVQEELAKFNGEIPSVDWLRFLNSFVDHMAGLWATDPSRREVWLAMQSTPSTRATGAIHEREFAEQVARMLAPLTPDTPRPRRKLMAEVLVHVVYSMLNFSVQDDQTHAEAVAELKRIMVAYLQVAERDSRTQAAKRKRREESERSREAQHAGAHRAEPTSPRQP
;
A
#
# COMPACT_ATOMS: atom_id res chain seq x y z
N MET A 1 7.28 -22.86 -61.52
CA MET A 1 7.98 -23.21 -60.27
C MET A 1 8.03 -21.97 -59.41
N GLU A 2 7.52 -22.10 -58.18
CA GLU A 2 6.98 -21.05 -57.32
C GLU A 2 7.98 -19.97 -56.90
N SER A 3 7.53 -18.72 -57.00
CA SER A 3 8.13 -17.56 -56.36
C SER A 3 7.60 -17.47 -54.92
N ALA A 4 8.34 -18.01 -53.96
CA ALA A 4 8.01 -17.90 -52.55
C ALA A 4 8.26 -16.46 -52.05
N SER A 5 7.18 -15.68 -51.97
CA SER A 5 7.14 -14.39 -51.29
C SER A 5 7.31 -14.61 -49.78
N ASN A 6 8.53 -14.40 -49.27
CA ASN A 6 8.83 -14.49 -47.86
C ASN A 6 8.41 -13.19 -47.16
N SER A 7 7.13 -13.10 -46.79
CA SER A 7 6.61 -12.03 -45.94
C SER A 7 7.15 -12.20 -44.52
N ARG A 8 8.23 -11.50 -44.19
CA ARG A 8 8.72 -11.37 -42.81
C ARG A 8 7.68 -10.60 -41.99
N ARG A 9 6.77 -11.31 -41.33
CA ARG A 9 5.94 -10.74 -40.26
C ARG A 9 6.88 -10.18 -39.18
N THR A 10 6.86 -8.87 -39.01
CA THR A 10 7.49 -8.21 -37.85
C THR A 10 6.90 -8.82 -36.59
N PRO A 11 7.70 -9.30 -35.62
CA PRO A 11 7.14 -9.84 -34.39
C PRO A 11 6.28 -8.75 -33.72
N ARG A 12 5.02 -9.08 -33.42
CA ARG A 12 4.14 -8.18 -32.64
C ARG A 12 4.88 -7.90 -31.33
N ARG A 13 5.23 -6.63 -31.10
CA ARG A 13 5.78 -6.19 -29.81
C ARG A 13 4.73 -6.53 -28.75
N ILE A 14 5.10 -7.40 -27.82
CA ILE A 14 4.23 -7.80 -26.71
C ILE A 14 3.98 -6.54 -25.86
N ASP A 15 2.76 -6.40 -25.35
CA ASP A 15 2.43 -5.29 -24.46
C ASP A 15 3.25 -5.43 -23.17
N PRO A 16 4.03 -4.41 -22.75
CA PRO A 16 4.81 -4.45 -21.51
C PRO A 16 4.00 -4.80 -20.26
N ALA A 17 2.68 -4.57 -20.29
CA ALA A 17 1.79 -4.96 -19.20
C ALA A 17 1.62 -6.48 -19.05
N LEU A 18 1.93 -7.27 -20.08
CA LEU A 18 1.83 -8.74 -20.10
C LEU A 18 3.16 -9.44 -19.80
N GLU A 19 4.28 -8.72 -19.84
CA GLU A 19 5.60 -9.28 -19.64
C GLU A 19 5.90 -9.47 -18.14
N VAL A 20 6.50 -10.61 -17.79
CA VAL A 20 7.09 -10.80 -16.45
C VAL A 20 8.44 -10.07 -16.47
N GLN A 21 8.46 -8.86 -15.93
CA GLN A 21 9.68 -8.07 -15.87
C GLN A 21 10.57 -8.52 -14.70
N THR A 22 11.89 -8.56 -14.93
CA THR A 22 12.89 -8.91 -13.92
C THR A 22 12.93 -7.90 -12.77
N GLU A 23 12.61 -6.64 -13.06
CA GLU A 23 12.39 -5.59 -12.07
C GLU A 23 10.95 -5.07 -12.20
N PRO A 24 10.20 -4.94 -11.07
CA PRO A 24 8.84 -4.46 -11.13
C PRO A 24 8.82 -2.97 -11.50
N GLN A 25 8.35 -2.65 -12.71
CA GLN A 25 8.13 -1.28 -13.16
C GLN A 25 6.68 -0.84 -12.96
N GLU A 26 6.50 0.37 -12.45
CA GLU A 26 5.18 1.00 -12.31
C GLU A 26 4.60 1.33 -13.69
N LEU A 27 3.36 0.90 -13.96
CA LEU A 27 2.62 1.31 -15.15
C LEU A 27 1.98 2.69 -14.91
N VAL A 28 2.49 3.71 -15.59
CA VAL A 28 2.03 5.10 -15.44
C VAL A 28 1.43 5.65 -16.73
N PRO A 29 0.49 6.62 -16.65
CA PRO A 29 0.02 7.36 -17.82
C PRO A 29 1.18 8.00 -18.58
N ARG A 30 1.08 8.02 -19.91
CA ARG A 30 2.03 8.74 -20.78
C ARG A 30 2.13 10.22 -20.42
N ARG A 31 1.01 10.81 -19.99
CA ARG A 31 0.95 12.19 -19.53
C ARG A 31 -0.22 12.39 -18.57
N ARG A 32 0.05 12.98 -17.41
CA ARG A 32 -0.97 13.58 -16.54
C ARG A 32 -1.10 15.08 -16.89
N PRO A 33 -2.24 15.55 -17.42
CA PRO A 33 -2.36 16.93 -17.87
C PRO A 33 -2.50 17.93 -16.72
N THR A 34 -1.92 19.12 -16.90
CA THR A 34 -2.02 20.25 -15.94
C THR A 34 -3.02 21.32 -16.37
N GLN A 35 -3.25 21.47 -17.68
CA GLN A 35 -4.21 22.45 -18.21
C GLN A 35 -5.64 21.97 -18.00
N GLU A 36 -6.51 22.87 -17.52
CA GLU A 36 -7.89 22.57 -17.11
C GLU A 36 -8.70 21.79 -18.15
N ARG A 37 -8.70 22.24 -19.42
CA ARG A 37 -9.46 21.56 -20.49
C ARG A 37 -8.98 20.13 -20.73
N SER A 38 -7.66 19.91 -20.70
CA SER A 38 -7.08 18.58 -20.87
C SER A 38 -7.31 17.70 -19.63
N ARG A 39 -7.33 18.29 -18.44
CA ARG A 39 -7.65 17.61 -17.18
C ARG A 39 -9.10 17.12 -17.16
N ARG A 40 -10.07 17.93 -17.57
CA ARG A 40 -11.48 17.52 -17.70
C ARG A 40 -11.65 16.27 -18.57
N LYS A 41 -10.92 16.17 -19.69
CA LYS A 41 -10.94 14.97 -20.55
C LYS A 41 -10.31 13.75 -19.88
N PHE A 42 -9.20 13.94 -19.18
CA PHE A 42 -8.52 12.87 -18.44
C PHE A 42 -9.42 12.33 -17.33
N ASP A 43 -10.05 13.20 -16.56
CA ASP A 43 -10.97 12.84 -15.49
C ASP A 43 -12.24 12.17 -16.05
N ALA A 44 -12.78 12.64 -17.19
CA ALA A 44 -13.91 12.01 -17.86
C ALA A 44 -13.61 10.58 -18.33
N LEU A 45 -12.40 10.33 -18.85
CA LEU A 45 -11.97 8.98 -19.24
C LEU A 45 -11.89 8.05 -18.03
N LEU A 46 -11.37 8.53 -16.90
CA LEU A 46 -11.28 7.73 -15.67
C LEU A 46 -12.66 7.46 -15.06
N ALA A 47 -13.56 8.44 -15.06
CA ALA A 47 -14.95 8.26 -14.63
C ALA A 47 -15.69 7.22 -15.47
N ALA A 48 -15.65 7.36 -16.80
CA ALA A 48 -16.23 6.39 -17.73
C ALA A 48 -15.61 4.99 -17.57
N SER A 49 -14.33 4.92 -17.17
CA SER A 49 -13.66 3.66 -16.92
C SER A 49 -14.20 2.94 -15.67
N ARG A 50 -14.47 3.68 -14.58
CA ARG A 50 -15.07 3.12 -13.36
C ARG A 50 -16.47 2.58 -13.61
N GLU A 51 -17.29 3.33 -14.36
CA GLU A 51 -18.63 2.89 -14.78
C GLU A 51 -18.55 1.60 -15.58
N LEU A 52 -17.73 1.59 -16.64
CA LEU A 52 -17.61 0.42 -17.51
C LEU A 52 -17.07 -0.82 -16.78
N LEU A 53 -16.08 -0.66 -15.88
CA LEU A 53 -15.60 -1.76 -15.05
C LEU A 53 -16.71 -2.39 -14.20
N THR A 54 -17.59 -1.55 -13.65
CA THR A 54 -18.73 -2.01 -12.83
C THR A 54 -19.80 -2.71 -13.69
N GLU A 55 -20.01 -2.25 -14.92
CA GLU A 55 -21.03 -2.78 -15.83
C GLU A 55 -20.64 -4.12 -16.47
N VAL A 56 -19.40 -4.24 -16.96
CA VAL A 56 -18.99 -5.38 -17.81
C VAL A 56 -17.77 -6.15 -17.29
N GLY A 57 -17.15 -5.70 -16.20
CA GLY A 57 -15.91 -6.28 -15.67
C GLY A 57 -14.68 -6.04 -16.55
N PHE A 58 -13.51 -6.46 -16.08
CA PHE A 58 -12.23 -6.14 -16.74
C PHE A 58 -11.98 -6.89 -18.06
N GLU A 59 -12.54 -8.10 -18.22
CA GLU A 59 -12.33 -8.90 -19.43
C GLU A 59 -12.92 -8.22 -20.67
N SER A 60 -14.16 -7.73 -20.55
CA SER A 60 -14.85 -6.98 -21.60
C SER A 60 -14.48 -5.49 -21.65
N PHE A 61 -13.69 -4.99 -20.70
CA PHE A 61 -13.26 -3.59 -20.67
C PHE A 61 -12.31 -3.24 -21.84
N THR A 62 -12.69 -2.26 -22.68
CA THR A 62 -11.89 -1.79 -23.83
C THR A 62 -11.65 -0.28 -23.85
N CYS A 63 -10.53 0.15 -24.44
CA CYS A 63 -10.21 1.58 -24.59
C CYS A 63 -11.23 2.29 -25.50
N GLU A 64 -11.70 1.61 -26.55
CA GLU A 64 -12.68 2.12 -27.51
C GLU A 64 -13.99 2.49 -26.83
N GLU A 65 -14.51 1.62 -25.95
CA GLU A 65 -15.74 1.88 -25.19
C GLU A 65 -15.56 2.97 -24.13
N VAL A 66 -14.40 3.03 -23.47
CA VAL A 66 -14.07 4.11 -22.54
C VAL A 66 -14.08 5.46 -23.25
N ALA A 67 -13.41 5.56 -24.40
CA ALA A 67 -13.34 6.78 -25.19
C ALA A 67 -14.73 7.22 -25.68
N ALA A 68 -15.51 6.28 -26.20
CA ALA A 68 -16.88 6.53 -26.66
C ALA A 68 -17.78 7.04 -25.53
N ARG A 69 -17.72 6.41 -24.35
CA ARG A 69 -18.54 6.80 -23.19
C ARG A 69 -18.16 8.13 -22.58
N ALA A 70 -16.86 8.45 -22.58
CA ALA A 70 -16.37 9.74 -22.12
C ALA A 70 -16.63 10.89 -23.12
N ASP A 71 -17.18 10.61 -24.32
CA ASP A 71 -17.24 11.53 -25.46
C ASP A 71 -15.89 12.18 -25.78
N VAL A 72 -14.83 11.36 -25.73
CA VAL A 72 -13.45 11.77 -26.01
C VAL A 72 -12.94 11.00 -27.22
N PRO A 73 -12.33 11.65 -28.23
CA PRO A 73 -11.75 10.94 -29.36
C PRO A 73 -10.74 9.89 -28.89
N ILE A 74 -10.81 8.67 -29.44
CA ILE A 74 -9.92 7.55 -29.05
C ILE A 74 -8.43 7.91 -29.16
N GLY A 75 -8.04 8.73 -30.14
CA GLY A 75 -6.67 9.23 -30.26
C GLY A 75 -6.23 10.10 -29.06
N THR A 76 -7.16 10.82 -28.42
CA THR A 76 -6.89 11.58 -27.19
C THR A 76 -6.69 10.66 -25.99
N LEU A 77 -7.46 9.58 -25.88
CA LEU A 77 -7.24 8.55 -24.85
C LEU A 77 -5.81 8.01 -24.96
N TYR A 78 -5.37 7.63 -26.16
CA TYR A 78 -4.03 7.08 -26.36
C TYR A 78 -2.88 8.08 -26.14
N GLN A 79 -3.17 9.40 -26.11
CA GLN A 79 -2.20 10.40 -25.66
C GLN A 79 -1.96 10.35 -24.15
N PHE A 80 -2.95 9.88 -23.37
CA PHE A 80 -2.85 9.75 -21.92
C PHE A 80 -2.48 8.33 -21.48
N PHE A 81 -3.12 7.32 -22.05
CA PHE A 81 -3.01 5.93 -21.62
C PHE A 81 -2.55 5.05 -22.77
N ALA A 82 -1.48 4.27 -22.57
CA ALA A 82 -0.95 3.43 -23.64
C ALA A 82 -1.89 2.27 -24.00
N ASN A 83 -2.62 1.76 -23.02
CA ASN A 83 -3.54 0.62 -23.09
C ASN A 83 -4.48 0.63 -21.87
N LYS A 84 -5.38 -0.36 -21.79
CA LYS A 84 -6.34 -0.50 -20.68
C LYS A 84 -5.70 -0.77 -19.32
N TYR A 85 -4.53 -1.39 -19.27
CA TYR A 85 -3.81 -1.68 -18.02
C TYR A 85 -3.31 -0.40 -17.34
N VAL A 86 -2.83 0.57 -18.12
CA VAL A 86 -2.41 1.87 -17.59
C VAL A 86 -3.59 2.65 -17.01
N ILE A 87 -4.79 2.51 -17.58
CA ILE A 87 -6.01 3.13 -17.05
C ILE A 87 -6.31 2.58 -15.65
N VAL A 88 -6.35 1.25 -15.48
CA VAL A 88 -6.67 0.65 -14.18
C VAL A 88 -5.59 0.90 -13.12
N CYS A 89 -4.31 0.95 -13.51
CA CYS A 89 -3.24 1.37 -12.61
C CYS A 89 -3.42 2.82 -12.13
N GLU A 90 -3.86 3.73 -13.01
CA GLU A 90 -4.15 5.11 -12.62
C GLU A 90 -5.39 5.24 -11.73
N LEU A 91 -6.44 4.43 -11.97
CA LEU A 91 -7.60 4.34 -11.07
C LEU A 91 -7.20 3.87 -9.67
N ASN A 92 -6.40 2.80 -9.59
CA ASN A 92 -5.87 2.30 -8.32
C ASN A 92 -5.03 3.36 -7.59
N ARG A 93 -4.21 4.11 -8.34
CA ARG A 93 -3.44 5.23 -7.77
C ARG A 93 -4.33 6.34 -7.22
N GLN A 94 -5.42 6.70 -7.91
CA GLN A 94 -6.40 7.68 -7.39
C GLN A 94 -7.07 7.19 -6.12
N ASP A 95 -7.46 5.91 -6.07
CA ASP A 95 -8.06 5.31 -4.87
C ASP A 95 -7.09 5.33 -3.69
N LEU A 96 -5.80 5.05 -3.94
CA LEU A 96 -4.78 5.13 -2.90
C LEU A 96 -4.56 6.56 -2.40
N VAL A 97 -4.48 7.55 -3.30
CA VAL A 97 -4.31 8.96 -2.88
C VAL A 97 -5.46 9.40 -1.98
N GLY A 98 -6.71 9.04 -2.31
CA GLY A 98 -7.84 9.34 -1.43
C GLY A 98 -7.66 8.73 -0.04
N VAL A 99 -7.24 7.47 0.05
CA VAL A 99 -6.97 6.79 1.33
C VAL A 99 -5.82 7.44 2.10
N GLN A 100 -4.75 7.88 1.43
CA GLN A 100 -3.61 8.58 2.03
C GLN A 100 -4.01 9.95 2.59
N GLU A 101 -4.84 10.70 1.86
CA GLU A 101 -5.36 11.99 2.30
C GLU A 101 -6.23 11.82 3.55
N GLU A 102 -7.09 10.80 3.59
CA GLU A 102 -7.88 10.48 4.78
C GLU A 102 -6.97 10.11 5.95
N LEU A 103 -6.00 9.20 5.75
CA LEU A 103 -5.03 8.82 6.78
C LEU A 103 -4.27 10.04 7.33
N ALA A 104 -3.91 10.99 6.46
CA ALA A 104 -3.21 12.21 6.84
C ALA A 104 -4.06 13.14 7.73
N LYS A 105 -5.39 13.21 7.52
CA LYS A 105 -6.30 13.99 8.38
C LYS A 105 -6.30 13.51 9.84
N PHE A 106 -5.99 12.24 10.06
CA PHE A 106 -5.91 11.65 11.41
C PHE A 106 -4.53 11.75 12.06
N ASN A 107 -3.51 12.22 11.34
CA ASN A 107 -2.11 12.16 11.77
C ASN A 107 -1.70 13.28 12.77
N GLY A 108 -2.65 13.94 13.41
CA GLY A 108 -2.43 15.04 14.36
C GLY A 108 -1.98 14.63 15.76
N GLU A 109 -1.10 13.62 15.87
CA GLU A 109 -0.66 12.96 17.11
C GLU A 109 -1.73 12.03 17.70
N ILE A 110 -1.66 10.73 17.38
CA ILE A 110 -2.43 9.71 18.12
C ILE A 110 -1.64 9.42 19.40
N PRO A 111 -2.12 9.80 20.60
CA PRO A 111 -1.53 9.30 21.83
C PRO A 111 -1.64 7.78 21.84
N SER A 112 -0.66 7.07 22.41
CA SER A 112 -0.68 5.60 22.53
C SER A 112 -1.89 5.06 23.30
N VAL A 113 -2.69 5.92 23.93
CA VAL A 113 -3.91 5.55 24.64
C VAL A 113 -5.15 5.49 23.72
N ASP A 114 -5.13 6.19 22.58
CA ASP A 114 -6.31 6.36 21.70
C ASP A 114 -6.22 5.60 20.37
N TRP A 115 -5.16 4.81 20.13
CA TRP A 115 -4.95 4.11 18.86
C TRP A 115 -6.11 3.16 18.51
N LEU A 116 -6.76 2.56 19.52
CA LEU A 116 -7.90 1.66 19.31
C LEU A 116 -9.09 2.41 18.72
N ARG A 117 -9.40 3.60 19.26
CA ARG A 117 -10.49 4.45 18.75
C ARG A 117 -10.17 4.91 17.33
N PHE A 118 -8.93 5.33 17.11
CA PHE A 118 -8.44 5.72 15.79
C PHE A 118 -8.60 4.59 14.77
N LEU A 119 -8.06 3.41 15.08
CA LEU A 119 -8.14 2.23 14.22
C LEU A 119 -9.58 1.92 13.83
N ASN A 120 -10.49 1.88 14.82
CA ASN A 120 -11.89 1.59 14.56
C ASN A 120 -12.51 2.62 13.62
N SER A 121 -12.31 3.92 13.88
CA SER A 121 -12.85 5.00 13.05
C SER A 121 -12.28 5.00 11.64
N PHE A 122 -10.99 4.69 11.49
CA PHE A 122 -10.34 4.62 10.19
C PHE A 122 -10.87 3.43 9.38
N VAL A 123 -10.99 2.25 10.00
CA VAL A 123 -11.55 1.06 9.34
C VAL A 123 -13.02 1.27 8.97
N ASP A 124 -13.82 1.93 9.80
CA ASP A 124 -15.22 2.28 9.46
C ASP A 124 -15.30 3.21 8.26
N HIS A 125 -14.44 4.24 8.22
CA HIS A 125 -14.39 5.15 7.08
C HIS A 125 -14.01 4.42 5.80
N MET A 126 -12.97 3.58 5.86
CA MET A 126 -12.54 2.74 4.74
C MET A 126 -13.65 1.79 4.29
N ALA A 127 -14.35 1.13 5.21
CA ALA A 127 -15.49 0.27 4.89
C ALA A 127 -16.59 1.03 4.15
N GLY A 128 -16.89 2.26 4.59
CA GLY A 128 -17.81 3.16 3.91
C GLY A 128 -17.44 3.40 2.44
N LEU A 129 -16.17 3.68 2.15
CA LEU A 129 -15.70 3.90 0.78
C LEU A 129 -15.98 2.69 -0.13
N TRP A 130 -15.74 1.47 0.35
CA TRP A 130 -16.00 0.23 -0.40
C TRP A 130 -17.51 -0.03 -0.55
N ALA A 131 -18.31 0.25 0.47
CA ALA A 131 -19.75 0.07 0.41
C ALA A 131 -20.45 1.06 -0.54
N THR A 132 -19.93 2.28 -0.67
CA THR A 132 -20.54 3.34 -1.50
C THR A 132 -20.04 3.37 -2.94
N ASP A 133 -18.85 2.82 -3.21
CA ASP A 133 -18.22 2.86 -4.53
C ASP A 133 -17.84 1.44 -4.98
N PRO A 134 -18.73 0.73 -5.70
CA PRO A 134 -18.47 -0.63 -6.17
C PRO A 134 -17.29 -0.71 -7.14
N SER A 135 -16.91 0.40 -7.79
CA SER A 135 -15.80 0.42 -8.74
C SER A 135 -14.46 0.10 -8.08
N ARG A 136 -14.30 0.33 -6.77
CA ARG A 136 -13.08 0.02 -6.03
C ARG A 136 -12.73 -1.47 -6.08
N ARG A 137 -13.74 -2.33 -5.94
CA ARG A 137 -13.58 -3.78 -6.04
C ARG A 137 -13.18 -4.17 -7.46
N GLU A 138 -13.84 -3.61 -8.45
CA GLU A 138 -13.56 -3.93 -9.85
C GLU A 138 -12.18 -3.44 -10.30
N VAL A 139 -11.72 -2.29 -9.80
CA VAL A 139 -10.34 -1.81 -9.97
C VAL A 139 -9.36 -2.78 -9.31
N TRP A 140 -9.64 -3.25 -8.09
CA TRP A 140 -8.77 -4.24 -7.42
C TRP A 140 -8.69 -5.56 -8.21
N LEU A 141 -9.81 -6.08 -8.71
CA LEU A 141 -9.82 -7.27 -9.57
C LEU A 141 -9.05 -7.04 -10.88
N ALA A 142 -9.23 -5.89 -11.51
CA ALA A 142 -8.49 -5.52 -12.71
C ALA A 142 -6.97 -5.44 -12.47
N MET A 143 -6.54 -4.99 -11.29
CA MET A 143 -5.12 -5.00 -10.90
C MET A 143 -4.53 -6.41 -10.82
N GLN A 144 -5.34 -7.44 -10.63
CA GLN A 144 -4.90 -8.84 -10.60
C GLN A 144 -4.72 -9.46 -11.98
N SER A 145 -5.16 -8.78 -13.05
CA SER A 145 -5.22 -9.33 -14.41
C SER A 145 -3.87 -9.70 -15.01
N THR A 146 -2.80 -8.96 -14.72
CA THR A 146 -1.46 -9.23 -15.28
C THR A 146 -0.34 -9.14 -14.24
N PRO A 147 0.83 -9.74 -14.51
CA PRO A 147 2.00 -9.56 -13.64
C PRO A 147 2.38 -8.10 -13.41
N SER A 148 2.34 -7.26 -14.44
CA SER A 148 2.75 -5.84 -14.35
C SER A 148 1.74 -4.98 -13.61
N THR A 149 0.44 -5.24 -13.73
CA THR A 149 -0.57 -4.55 -12.92
C THR A 149 -0.42 -4.93 -11.44
N ARG A 150 -0.21 -6.22 -11.13
CA ARG A 150 0.07 -6.68 -9.76
C ARG A 150 1.33 -6.05 -9.18
N ALA A 151 2.40 -5.98 -9.97
CA ALA A 151 3.64 -5.32 -9.58
C ALA A 151 3.43 -3.83 -9.26
N THR A 152 2.64 -3.13 -10.08
CA THR A 152 2.26 -1.73 -9.83
C THR A 152 1.47 -1.60 -8.52
N GLY A 153 0.50 -2.49 -8.28
CA GLY A 153 -0.24 -2.54 -7.01
C GLY A 153 0.68 -2.73 -5.80
N ALA A 154 1.65 -3.64 -5.88
CA ALA A 154 2.61 -3.90 -4.81
C ALA A 154 3.60 -2.74 -4.56
N ILE A 155 3.88 -1.90 -5.56
CA ILE A 155 4.65 -0.66 -5.37
C ILE A 155 3.83 0.32 -4.53
N HIS A 156 2.61 0.62 -4.96
CA HIS A 156 1.68 1.50 -4.27
C HIS A 156 1.39 1.05 -2.82
N GLU A 157 1.19 -0.25 -2.62
CA GLU A 157 0.96 -0.84 -1.30
C GLU A 157 2.16 -0.65 -0.36
N ARG A 158 3.39 -0.80 -0.87
CA ARG A 158 4.62 -0.57 -0.09
C ARG A 158 4.80 0.90 0.30
N GLU A 159 4.51 1.83 -0.60
CA GLU A 159 4.57 3.27 -0.30
C GLU A 159 3.59 3.65 0.82
N PHE A 160 2.37 3.11 0.76
CA PHE A 160 1.37 3.32 1.80
C PHE A 160 1.75 2.66 3.13
N ALA A 161 2.31 1.44 3.09
CA ALA A 161 2.80 0.75 4.27
C ALA A 161 3.92 1.53 4.97
N GLU A 162 4.75 2.30 4.25
CA GLU A 162 5.76 3.16 4.87
C GLU A 162 5.13 4.32 5.67
N GLN A 163 4.01 4.87 5.20
CA GLN A 163 3.23 5.84 5.98
C GLN A 163 2.64 5.21 7.24
N VAL A 164 2.04 4.03 7.12
CA VAL A 164 1.49 3.28 8.26
C VAL A 164 2.59 2.91 9.26
N ALA A 165 3.78 2.50 8.80
CA ALA A 165 4.91 2.17 9.66
C ALA A 165 5.39 3.36 10.52
N ARG A 166 5.30 4.59 9.98
CA ARG A 166 5.56 5.82 10.76
C ARG A 166 4.51 6.02 11.85
N MET A 167 3.24 5.78 11.54
CA MET A 167 2.15 5.89 12.52
C MET A 167 2.19 4.82 13.60
N LEU A 168 2.74 3.64 13.31
CA LEU A 168 2.97 2.59 14.32
C LEU A 168 4.14 2.90 15.26
N ALA A 169 4.98 3.88 14.95
CA ALA A 169 6.21 4.15 15.71
C ALA A 169 5.96 4.49 17.19
N PRO A 170 4.99 5.35 17.55
CA PRO A 170 4.69 5.66 18.96
C PRO A 170 4.11 4.47 19.72
N LEU A 171 3.37 3.59 19.05
CA LEU A 171 2.79 2.37 19.64
C LEU A 171 3.84 1.27 19.85
N THR A 172 4.87 1.23 19.00
CA THR A 172 5.89 0.17 18.97
C THR A 172 7.32 0.71 19.05
N PRO A 173 7.65 1.56 20.04
CA PRO A 173 8.89 2.36 20.04
C PRO A 173 10.17 1.52 19.93
N ASP A 174 10.22 0.38 20.61
CA ASP A 174 11.36 -0.54 20.68
C ASP A 174 11.33 -1.67 19.64
N THR A 175 10.35 -1.65 18.73
CA THR A 175 10.30 -2.62 17.63
C THR A 175 11.28 -2.23 16.52
N PRO A 176 12.17 -3.13 16.04
CA PRO A 176 13.11 -2.83 14.97
C PRO A 176 12.42 -2.36 13.68
N ARG A 177 13.04 -1.42 12.96
CA ARG A 177 12.48 -0.84 11.72
C ARG A 177 12.04 -1.88 10.67
N PRO A 178 12.83 -2.94 10.35
CA PRO A 178 12.39 -3.94 9.38
C PRO A 178 11.14 -4.70 9.84
N ARG A 179 11.04 -5.00 11.14
CA ARG A 179 9.87 -5.66 11.72
C ARG A 179 8.64 -4.76 11.65
N ARG A 180 8.78 -3.47 11.97
CA ARG A 180 7.68 -2.50 11.88
C ARG A 180 7.20 -2.29 10.44
N LYS A 181 8.11 -2.29 9.46
CA LYS A 181 7.77 -2.24 8.03
C LYS A 181 6.93 -3.45 7.63
N LEU A 182 7.38 -4.66 7.96
CA LEU A 182 6.62 -5.89 7.70
C LEU A 182 5.23 -5.87 8.38
N MET A 183 5.14 -5.37 9.60
CA MET A 183 3.85 -5.22 10.28
C MET A 183 2.90 -4.31 9.52
N ALA A 184 3.39 -3.17 9.02
CA ALA A 184 2.59 -2.24 8.25
C ALA A 184 2.15 -2.84 6.91
N GLU A 185 3.04 -3.53 6.20
CA GLU A 185 2.72 -4.25 4.96
C GLU A 185 1.61 -5.28 5.19
N VAL A 186 1.72 -6.10 6.25
CA VAL A 186 0.67 -7.08 6.61
C VAL A 186 -0.66 -6.40 6.92
N LEU A 187 -0.65 -5.31 7.70
CA LEU A 187 -1.89 -4.59 8.04
C LEU A 187 -2.58 -4.01 6.81
N VAL A 188 -1.82 -3.35 5.93
CA VAL A 188 -2.35 -2.80 4.67
C VAL A 188 -2.93 -3.93 3.82
N HIS A 189 -2.19 -5.02 3.64
CA HIS A 189 -2.61 -6.15 2.83
C HIS A 189 -3.92 -6.78 3.31
N VAL A 190 -4.00 -7.02 4.63
CA VAL A 190 -5.18 -7.61 5.27
C VAL A 190 -6.39 -6.68 5.15
N VAL A 191 -6.21 -5.37 5.37
CA VAL A 191 -7.30 -4.38 5.23
C VAL A 191 -7.83 -4.35 3.81
N TYR A 192 -6.98 -4.18 2.81
CA TYR A 192 -7.43 -4.13 1.41
C TYR A 192 -8.11 -5.44 0.99
N SER A 193 -7.50 -6.58 1.32
CA SER A 193 -8.06 -7.89 0.95
C SER A 193 -9.42 -8.12 1.60
N MET A 194 -9.55 -7.81 2.89
CA MET A 194 -10.78 -8.02 3.64
C MET A 194 -11.88 -7.02 3.24
N LEU A 195 -11.54 -5.77 2.92
CA LEU A 195 -12.51 -4.79 2.41
C LEU A 195 -13.05 -5.18 1.03
N ASN A 196 -12.19 -5.64 0.11
CA ASN A 196 -12.63 -6.17 -1.17
C ASN A 196 -13.47 -7.44 -1.03
N PHE A 197 -13.12 -8.32 -0.09
CA PHE A 197 -13.92 -9.50 0.27
C PHE A 197 -15.29 -9.11 0.84
N SER A 198 -15.34 -8.09 1.70
CA SER A 198 -16.55 -7.69 2.43
C SER A 198 -17.70 -7.17 1.57
N VAL A 199 -17.42 -6.74 0.34
CA VAL A 199 -18.43 -6.23 -0.60
C VAL A 199 -18.75 -7.21 -1.72
N GLN A 200 -18.34 -8.48 -1.57
CA GLN A 200 -18.87 -9.58 -2.36
C GLN A 200 -20.34 -9.86 -1.95
N ASP A 201 -21.15 -10.38 -2.88
CA ASP A 201 -22.60 -10.64 -2.77
C ASP A 201 -23.12 -11.00 -1.36
N ASP A 202 -24.32 -10.49 -1.03
CA ASP A 202 -25.19 -10.79 0.13
C ASP A 202 -24.57 -10.79 1.56
N GLN A 203 -25.06 -9.84 2.38
CA GLN A 203 -25.11 -9.84 3.86
C GLN A 203 -23.83 -10.06 4.69
N THR A 204 -22.61 -9.92 4.14
CA THR A 204 -21.37 -10.13 4.92
C THR A 204 -20.56 -8.86 5.25
N HIS A 205 -20.89 -7.69 4.70
CA HIS A 205 -20.04 -6.50 4.83
C HIS A 205 -19.76 -6.08 6.28
N ALA A 206 -20.80 -5.86 7.08
CA ALA A 206 -20.65 -5.41 8.46
C ALA A 206 -19.94 -6.46 9.34
N GLU A 207 -20.21 -7.75 9.11
CA GLU A 207 -19.59 -8.85 9.85
C GLU A 207 -18.11 -9.00 9.49
N ALA A 208 -17.77 -8.94 8.20
CA ALA A 208 -16.40 -8.97 7.71
C ALA A 208 -15.58 -7.78 8.22
N VAL A 209 -16.18 -6.58 8.28
CA VAL A 209 -15.55 -5.38 8.86
C VAL A 209 -15.35 -5.56 10.36
N ALA A 210 -16.29 -6.18 11.08
CA ALA A 210 -16.13 -6.50 12.49
C ALA A 210 -14.98 -7.49 12.73
N GLU A 211 -14.85 -8.54 11.91
CA GLU A 211 -13.72 -9.48 11.96
C GLU A 211 -12.38 -8.83 11.61
N LEU A 212 -12.36 -7.95 10.60
CA LEU A 212 -11.18 -7.16 10.25
C LEU A 212 -10.67 -6.38 11.47
N LYS A 213 -11.57 -5.66 12.15
CA LYS A 213 -11.23 -4.91 13.36
C LYS A 213 -10.69 -5.83 14.46
N ARG A 214 -11.32 -6.99 14.71
CA ARG A 214 -10.85 -7.96 15.71
C ARG A 214 -9.43 -8.43 15.42
N ILE A 215 -9.14 -8.82 14.17
CA ILE A 215 -7.81 -9.25 13.73
C ILE A 215 -6.78 -8.14 13.95
N MET A 216 -7.08 -6.92 13.50
CA MET A 216 -6.15 -5.79 13.61
C MET A 216 -5.88 -5.40 15.06
N VAL A 217 -6.93 -5.35 15.90
CA VAL A 217 -6.81 -5.02 17.33
C VAL A 217 -5.97 -6.07 18.05
N ALA A 218 -6.27 -7.35 17.86
CA ALA A 218 -5.52 -8.43 18.50
C ALA A 218 -4.04 -8.40 18.07
N TYR A 219 -3.77 -8.20 16.78
CA TYR A 219 -2.42 -8.10 16.24
C TYR A 219 -1.62 -6.94 16.85
N LEU A 220 -2.21 -5.74 16.90
CA LEU A 220 -1.55 -4.55 17.41
C LEU A 220 -1.37 -4.58 18.94
N GLN A 221 -2.32 -5.17 19.68
CA GLN A 221 -2.16 -5.38 21.13
C GLN A 221 -0.97 -6.29 21.45
N VAL A 222 -0.79 -7.38 20.69
CA VAL A 222 0.37 -8.26 20.86
C VAL A 222 1.66 -7.50 20.51
N ALA A 223 1.67 -6.75 19.41
CA ALA A 223 2.84 -6.00 19.00
C ALA A 223 3.25 -4.90 20.01
N GLU A 224 2.29 -4.19 20.60
CA GLU A 224 2.54 -3.21 21.65
C GLU A 224 3.18 -3.86 22.89
N ARG A 225 2.64 -5.00 23.34
CA ARG A 225 3.17 -5.76 24.48
C ARG A 225 4.59 -6.27 24.22
N ASP A 226 4.84 -6.82 23.03
CA ASP A 226 6.15 -7.30 22.62
C ASP A 226 7.17 -6.16 22.61
N SER A 227 6.79 -5.00 22.04
CA SER A 227 7.64 -3.82 22.02
C SER A 227 8.03 -3.37 23.45
N ARG A 228 7.06 -3.25 24.35
CA ARG A 228 7.32 -2.86 25.76
C ARG A 228 8.20 -3.88 26.49
N THR A 229 8.03 -5.17 26.19
CA THR A 229 8.84 -6.25 26.77
C THR A 229 10.30 -6.18 26.30
N GLN A 230 10.53 -5.88 25.02
CA GLN A 230 11.87 -5.66 24.48
C GLN A 230 12.54 -4.45 25.13
N ALA A 231 11.80 -3.36 25.34
CA ALA A 231 12.27 -2.18 26.06
C ALA A 231 12.79 -2.54 27.46
N ALA A 232 12.00 -3.30 28.22
CA ALA A 232 12.35 -3.74 29.57
C ALA A 232 13.60 -4.65 29.59
N LYS A 233 13.71 -5.58 28.64
CA LYS A 233 14.90 -6.44 28.50
C LYS A 233 16.15 -5.64 28.17
N ARG A 234 16.05 -4.69 27.25
CA ARG A 234 17.17 -3.81 26.86
C ARG A 234 17.65 -2.97 28.03
N LYS A 235 16.73 -2.33 28.77
CA LYS A 235 17.07 -1.52 29.95
C LYS A 235 17.81 -2.34 31.02
N ARG A 236 17.34 -3.56 31.32
CA ARG A 236 18.01 -4.47 32.26
C ARG A 236 19.42 -4.87 31.82
N ARG A 237 19.62 -5.08 30.51
CA ARG A 237 20.94 -5.41 29.95
C ARG A 237 21.91 -4.23 30.08
N GLU A 238 21.47 -3.02 29.72
CA GLU A 238 22.27 -1.79 29.84
C GLU A 238 22.63 -1.50 31.31
N GLU A 239 21.70 -1.72 32.26
CA GLU A 239 21.97 -1.60 33.70
C GLU A 239 22.98 -2.63 34.21
N SER A 240 22.90 -3.87 33.73
CA SER A 240 23.86 -4.93 34.09
C SER A 240 25.26 -4.68 33.53
N GLU A 241 25.37 -4.15 32.30
CA GLU A 241 26.64 -3.81 31.66
C GLU A 241 27.31 -2.64 32.40
N ARG A 242 26.56 -1.55 32.69
CA ARG A 242 27.04 -0.42 33.50
C ARG A 242 27.51 -0.83 34.89
N SER A 243 26.79 -1.74 35.54
CA SER A 243 27.17 -2.24 36.87
C SER A 243 28.47 -3.04 36.84
N ARG A 244 28.71 -3.83 35.78
CA ARG A 244 29.98 -4.56 35.58
C ARG A 244 31.14 -3.61 35.28
N GLU A 245 30.94 -2.61 34.44
CA GLU A 245 31.95 -1.59 34.13
C GLU A 245 32.34 -0.77 35.37
N ALA A 246 31.36 -0.38 36.19
CA ALA A 246 31.62 0.33 37.45
C ALA A 246 32.40 -0.53 38.46
N GLN A 247 32.11 -1.83 38.56
CA GLN A 247 32.87 -2.77 39.39
C GLN A 247 34.32 -2.94 38.90
N HIS A 248 34.51 -3.03 37.58
CA HIS A 248 35.85 -3.16 36.99
C HIS A 248 36.69 -1.88 37.12
N ALA A 249 36.07 -0.69 37.03
CA ALA A 249 36.73 0.60 37.24
C ALA A 249 37.06 0.87 38.71
N GLY A 250 36.23 0.40 39.65
CA GLY A 250 36.49 0.48 41.10
C GLY A 250 37.68 -0.38 41.54
N ALA A 251 37.89 -1.54 40.91
CA ALA A 251 39.01 -2.43 41.20
C ALA A 251 40.39 -1.83 40.83
N HIS A 252 40.46 -0.99 39.78
CA HIS A 252 41.71 -0.32 39.38
C HIS A 252 42.09 0.90 40.24
N ARG A 253 41.18 1.41 41.09
CA ARG A 253 41.43 2.59 41.93
C ARG A 253 41.93 2.26 43.34
N ALA A 254 42.04 0.97 43.67
CA ALA A 254 42.37 0.47 45.00
C ALA A 254 43.76 -0.19 45.09
N GLU A 255 44.72 0.19 44.25
CA GLU A 255 46.13 -0.13 44.51
C GLU A 255 46.70 0.88 45.52
N PRO A 256 47.08 0.46 46.74
CA PRO A 256 47.71 1.35 47.69
C PRO A 256 49.15 1.61 47.22
N THR A 257 49.45 2.88 46.97
CA THR A 257 50.82 3.34 46.71
C THR A 257 51.64 3.10 47.98
N SER A 258 52.39 2.00 48.00
CA SER A 258 53.24 1.63 49.13
C SER A 258 54.40 2.64 49.26
N PRO A 259 54.61 3.28 50.43
CA PRO A 259 55.66 4.27 50.58
C PRO A 259 57.01 3.57 50.73
N ARG A 260 57.95 3.88 49.82
CA ARG A 260 59.37 3.49 49.97
C ARG A 260 59.94 4.16 51.22
N GLN A 261 60.42 3.35 52.15
CA GLN A 261 61.22 3.77 53.31
C GLN A 261 62.72 3.84 52.94
N PRO A 262 63.51 4.63 53.69
CA PRO A 262 64.72 5.32 53.19
C PRO A 262 65.94 4.43 52.99
#